data_AF-A0A952HNQ3-F1
#
_entry.id   AF-A0A952HNQ3-F1
#
_cell.length_a   1.000
_cell.length_b   1.000
_cell.length_c   1.000
_cell.angle_alpha   90.00
_cell.angle_beta   90.00
_cell.angle_gamma   90.00
#
_symmetry.space_group_name_H-M   'P 1'
#
loop_
_entity.id
_entity.type
_entity.pdbx_description
1 polymer ?
#
loop_
_entity_poly.entity_id
_entity_poly.type
_entity_poly.pdbx_seq_one_letter_code
_entity_poly.pdbx_strand_id
1 'polypeptide(L)'
;MKIGWIDYLNTLPFQIEKFKDFQIIKDVPSNLNKLLFEGKIDVGIISAAEYLEHYYKYFILPDLSISSCKDVKSVILASHIPLEDIEKIYITKESKTSVNLLRVIFEIFLNKKPEYKPFESLKN
;
A
#
# COMPACT_ATOMS: atom_id res chain seq x y z
N MET A 1 0.31 13.33 -20.55
CA MET A 1 0.49 13.06 -19.12
C MET A 1 0.04 11.64 -18.83
N LYS A 2 0.84 10.87 -18.10
CA LYS A 2 0.62 9.49 -17.70
C LYS A 2 0.23 9.44 -16.23
N ILE A 3 -0.92 8.84 -15.93
CA ILE A 3 -1.45 8.72 -14.58
C ILE A 3 -1.45 7.24 -14.17
N GLY A 4 -0.67 6.91 -13.14
CA GLY A 4 -0.72 5.62 -12.47
C GLY A 4 -1.95 5.53 -11.58
N TRP A 5 -2.73 4.46 -11.75
CA TRP A 5 -3.98 4.26 -11.04
C TRP A 5 -4.06 2.87 -10.44
N ILE A 6 -4.44 2.77 -9.16
CA ILE A 6 -4.61 1.48 -8.50
C ILE A 6 -5.98 0.90 -8.89
N ASP A 7 -6.01 -0.33 -9.40
CA ASP A 7 -7.25 -1.02 -9.79
C ASP A 7 -7.89 -1.77 -8.61
N TYR A 8 -8.19 -1.05 -7.52
CA TYR A 8 -8.85 -1.58 -6.33
C TYR A 8 -10.22 -0.94 -6.12
N LEU A 9 -11.10 -1.63 -5.39
CA LEU A 9 -12.46 -1.15 -5.13
C LEU A 9 -12.50 0.22 -4.43
N ASN A 10 -11.49 0.54 -3.62
CA ASN A 10 -11.39 1.82 -2.91
C ASN A 10 -11.07 3.02 -3.84
N THR A 11 -10.65 2.78 -5.09
CA THR A 11 -10.46 3.83 -6.09
C THR A 11 -11.62 3.95 -7.08
N LEU A 12 -12.58 3.01 -7.04
CA LEU A 12 -13.76 3.01 -7.91
C LEU A 12 -14.57 4.33 -7.86
N PRO A 13 -14.79 4.98 -6.70
CA PRO A 13 -15.56 6.22 -6.64
C PRO A 13 -15.00 7.39 -7.48
N PHE A 14 -13.70 7.37 -7.80
CA PHE A 14 -13.06 8.44 -8.59
C PHE A 14 -13.31 8.31 -10.10
N GLN A 15 -13.83 7.18 -10.58
CA GLN A 15 -14.25 6.97 -11.97
C GLN A 15 -13.19 7.42 -13.00
N ILE A 16 -11.94 7.01 -12.81
CA ILE A 16 -10.77 7.48 -13.59
C ILE A 16 -10.93 7.31 -15.12
N GLU A 17 -11.75 6.35 -15.55
CA GLU A 17 -12.02 6.09 -16.97
C GLU A 17 -12.75 7.24 -17.68
N LYS A 18 -13.33 8.19 -16.92
CA LYS A 18 -13.95 9.40 -17.47
C LYS A 18 -12.92 10.42 -17.95
N PHE A 19 -11.67 10.34 -17.51
CA PHE A 19 -10.62 11.30 -17.88
C PHE A 19 -9.94 10.87 -19.19
N LYS A 20 -10.52 11.27 -20.32
CA LYS A 20 -10.06 10.87 -21.67
C LYS A 20 -8.77 11.57 -22.13
N ASP A 21 -8.41 12.68 -21.50
CA ASP A 21 -7.24 13.48 -21.91
C ASP A 21 -5.90 12.94 -21.35
N PHE A 22 -5.96 11.87 -20.54
CA PHE A 22 -4.80 11.29 -19.89
C PHE A 22 -4.58 9.83 -20.27
N GLN A 23 -3.31 9.42 -20.31
CA GLN A 23 -2.96 8.02 -20.44
C GLN A 23 -3.00 7.36 -19.06
N ILE A 24 -4.02 6.52 -18.82
CA ILE A 24 -4.17 5.81 -17.55
C ILE A 24 -3.38 4.49 -17.59
N ILE A 25 -2.52 4.28 -16.59
CA ILE A 25 -1.75 3.05 -16.39
C ILE A 25 -2.27 2.41 -15.10
N LYS A 26 -3.00 1.30 -15.24
CA LYS A 26 -3.55 0.54 -14.11
C LYS A 26 -2.55 -0.50 -13.64
N ASP A 27 -2.25 -0.53 -12.34
CA ASP A 27 -1.38 -1.54 -11.75
C ASP A 27 -1.54 -1.64 -10.21
N VAL A 28 -0.85 -2.58 -9.58
CA VAL A 28 -0.76 -2.69 -8.11
C VAL A 28 0.12 -1.57 -7.52
N PRO A 29 -0.12 -1.16 -6.26
CA PRO A 29 0.60 -0.03 -5.65
C PRO A 29 2.12 -0.19 -5.69
N SER A 30 2.63 -1.40 -5.45
CA SER A 30 4.07 -1.68 -5.46
C SER A 30 4.72 -1.41 -6.82
N ASN A 31 4.03 -1.68 -7.94
CA ASN A 31 4.55 -1.36 -9.26
C ASN A 31 4.38 0.13 -9.59
N LEU A 32 3.26 0.75 -9.24
CA LEU A 32 3.06 2.19 -9.45
C LEU A 32 4.07 3.04 -8.69
N ASN A 33 4.43 2.65 -7.47
CA ASN A 33 5.53 3.25 -6.70
C ASN A 33 6.83 3.27 -7.53
N LYS A 34 7.21 2.12 -8.10
CA LYS A 34 8.41 1.99 -8.93
C LYS A 34 8.32 2.84 -10.19
N LEU A 35 7.19 2.81 -10.89
CA LEU A 35 7.00 3.59 -12.11
C LEU A 35 7.09 5.10 -11.85
N LEU A 36 6.53 5.58 -10.73
CA LEU A 36 6.61 7.00 -10.37
C LEU A 36 8.05 7.38 -9.99
N PHE A 37 8.71 6.56 -9.17
CA PHE A 37 10.10 6.77 -8.79
C PHE A 37 11.03 6.84 -10.02
N GLU A 38 10.80 5.98 -11.02
CA GLU A 38 11.58 5.94 -12.25
C GLU A 38 11.18 7.01 -13.29
N GLY A 39 10.17 7.84 -13.01
CA GLY A 39 9.67 8.86 -13.95
C GLY A 39 8.94 8.28 -15.17
N LYS A 40 8.46 7.04 -15.08
CA LYS A 40 7.69 6.37 -16.14
C LYS A 40 6.22 6.77 -16.16
N ILE A 41 5.72 7.29 -15.04
CA ILE A 41 4.43 7.98 -14.89
C ILE A 41 4.65 9.36 -14.29
N ASP A 42 3.78 10.31 -14.62
CA ASP A 42 3.89 11.70 -14.19
C ASP A 42 3.18 11.95 -12.85
N VAL A 43 2.04 11.26 -12.65
CA VAL A 43 1.21 11.32 -11.44
C VAL A 43 0.84 9.88 -11.09
N GLY A 44 0.74 9.54 -9.80
CA GLY A 44 0.32 8.20 -9.41
C GLY A 44 -0.30 8.15 -8.02
N ILE A 45 -1.26 7.25 -7.83
CA ILE A 45 -1.66 6.84 -6.47
C ILE A 45 -0.59 5.88 -5.96
N ILE A 46 0.27 6.38 -5.08
CA ILE A 46 1.35 5.63 -4.44
C ILE A 46 1.03 5.34 -2.99
N SER A 47 1.76 4.39 -2.41
CA SER A 47 1.63 4.06 -1.00
C SER A 47 2.19 5.19 -0.11
N ALA A 48 1.62 5.44 1.07
CA ALA A 48 2.13 6.47 1.99
C ALA A 48 3.61 6.22 2.39
N ALA A 49 3.99 4.94 2.57
CA ALA A 49 5.37 4.57 2.83
C ALA A 49 6.34 4.96 1.70
N GLU A 50 5.90 4.85 0.44
CA GLU A 50 6.70 5.29 -0.72
C GLU A 50 6.91 6.80 -0.71
N TYR A 51 5.87 7.58 -0.38
CA TYR A 51 6.00 9.01 -0.23
C TYR A 51 6.97 9.37 0.89
N LEU A 52 6.85 8.75 2.07
CA LEU A 52 7.71 9.07 3.21
C LEU A 52 9.19 8.78 2.95
N GLU A 53 9.51 7.70 2.23
CA GLU A 53 10.90 7.36 1.89
C GLU A 53 11.52 8.28 0.84
N HIS A 54 10.69 8.82 -0.08
CA HIS A 54 11.14 9.63 -1.21
C HIS A 54 10.49 11.02 -1.24
N TYR A 55 10.17 11.59 -0.06
CA TYR A 55 9.40 12.83 0.06
C TYR A 55 10.01 14.01 -0.68
N TYR A 56 11.35 14.02 -0.81
CA TYR A 56 12.12 15.05 -1.51
C TYR A 56 11.97 14.99 -3.04
N LYS A 57 11.39 13.91 -3.58
CA LYS A 57 11.23 13.68 -5.02
C LYS A 57 9.79 13.89 -5.49
N TYR A 58 8.85 13.98 -4.57
CA TYR A 58 7.42 13.99 -4.88
C TYR A 58 6.72 15.22 -4.32
N PHE A 59 5.64 15.62 -5.00
CA PHE A 59 4.67 16.55 -4.47
C PHE A 59 3.37 15.80 -4.15
N ILE A 60 2.73 16.14 -3.03
CA ILE A 60 1.39 15.66 -2.71
C ILE A 60 0.39 16.57 -3.39
N LEU A 61 -0.59 15.97 -4.09
CA LEU A 61 -1.76 16.70 -4.51
C LEU A 61 -2.64 16.99 -3.29
N PRO A 62 -2.93 18.26 -2.96
CA PRO A 62 -3.77 18.57 -1.81
C PRO A 62 -5.17 17.96 -1.99
N ASP A 63 -5.82 17.68 -0.86
CA ASP A 63 -7.21 17.21 -0.78
C ASP A 63 -7.51 15.85 -1.43
N LEU A 64 -6.49 15.13 -1.90
CA LEU A 64 -6.64 13.79 -2.49
C LEU A 64 -5.84 12.75 -1.71
N SER A 65 -6.53 11.77 -1.13
CA SER A 65 -5.90 10.60 -0.52
C SER A 65 -6.84 9.39 -0.49
N ILE A 66 -6.25 8.20 -0.37
CA ILE A 66 -6.95 7.00 0.08
C ILE A 66 -6.61 6.84 1.56
N SER A 67 -7.53 7.27 2.42
CA SER A 67 -7.34 7.26 3.87
C SER A 67 -8.66 6.94 4.59
N SER A 68 -8.56 6.61 5.88
CA SER A 68 -9.72 6.38 6.73
C SER A 68 -9.39 6.74 8.18
N CYS A 69 -10.35 7.34 8.88
CA CYS A 69 -10.29 7.53 10.33
C CYS A 69 -10.90 6.35 11.13
N LYS A 70 -11.40 5.34 10.41
CA LYS A 70 -12.05 4.13 10.95
C LYS A 70 -11.50 2.89 10.25
N ASP A 71 -12.07 1.73 10.57
CA ASP A 71 -11.70 0.45 9.96
C ASP A 71 -11.80 0.49 8.43
N VAL A 72 -10.68 0.23 7.75
CA VAL A 72 -10.57 0.26 6.27
C VAL A 72 -11.16 -1.00 5.60
N LYS A 73 -11.43 -2.07 6.37
CA LYS A 73 -11.96 -3.38 5.95
C LYS A 73 -11.19 -4.14 4.85
N SER A 74 -10.23 -3.52 4.19
CA SER A 74 -9.42 -4.08 3.10
C SER A 74 -7.95 -4.32 3.46
N VAL A 75 -7.52 -3.90 4.66
CA VAL A 75 -6.20 -4.20 5.22
C VAL A 75 -6.42 -5.09 6.45
N ILE A 76 -6.08 -6.37 6.31
CA ILE A 76 -6.47 -7.40 7.28
C ILE A 76 -5.22 -8.18 7.70
N LEU A 77 -5.06 -8.38 9.00
CA LEU A 77 -4.23 -9.43 9.57
C LEU A 77 -5.15 -10.57 10.00
N ALA A 78 -5.03 -11.74 9.37
CA ALA A 78 -5.79 -12.93 9.73
C ALA A 78 -4.92 -13.85 10.59
N SER A 79 -5.49 -14.38 11.68
CA SER A 79 -4.82 -15.30 12.60
C SER A 79 -5.82 -16.27 13.22
N HIS A 80 -5.38 -17.50 13.47
CA HIS A 80 -6.11 -18.50 14.27
C HIS A 80 -5.72 -18.47 15.75
N ILE A 81 -4.71 -17.68 16.11
CA ILE A 81 -4.20 -17.51 17.47
C ILE A 81 -4.27 -16.03 17.89
N PRO A 82 -4.31 -15.73 19.19
CA PRO A 82 -4.23 -14.36 19.71
C PRO A 82 -2.98 -13.63 19.19
N LEU A 83 -3.06 -12.30 19.07
CA LEU A 83 -1.96 -11.45 18.58
C LEU A 83 -0.69 -11.62 19.42
N GLU A 84 -0.88 -11.85 20.72
CA GLU A 84 0.14 -12.02 21.74
C GLU A 84 0.92 -13.32 21.59
N ASP A 85 0.43 -14.28 20.82
CA ASP A 85 1.08 -15.58 20.60
C ASP A 85 1.74 -15.70 19.22
N ILE A 86 1.58 -14.68 18.38
CA ILE A 86 2.14 -14.68 17.02
C ILE A 86 3.66 -14.55 17.06
N GLU A 87 4.34 -15.57 16.54
CA GLU A 87 5.79 -15.59 16.33
C GLU A 87 6.19 -15.43 14.86
N LYS A 88 5.27 -15.64 13.92
CA LYS A 88 5.54 -15.60 12.47
C LYS A 88 4.36 -15.02 11.72
N ILE A 89 4.64 -14.12 10.78
CA ILE A 89 3.61 -13.47 9.94
C ILE A 89 4.00 -13.58 8.47
N TYR A 90 3.04 -14.04 7.66
CA TYR A 90 3.16 -14.11 6.21
C TYR A 90 2.57 -12.85 5.57
N ILE A 91 3.38 -12.09 4.82
CA ILE A 91 3.02 -10.79 4.25
C ILE A 91 2.94 -10.84 2.72
N THR A 92 1.95 -10.17 2.15
CA THR A 92 1.81 -10.01 0.69
C THR A 92 2.73 -8.90 0.16
N LYS A 93 3.08 -8.97 -1.13
CA LYS A 93 3.99 -8.00 -1.78
C LYS A 93 3.30 -6.74 -2.30
N GLU A 94 1.98 -6.67 -2.21
CA GLU A 94 1.19 -5.65 -2.92
C GLU A 94 1.18 -4.28 -2.25
N SER A 95 1.45 -4.20 -0.94
CA SER A 95 1.39 -2.94 -0.21
C SER A 95 2.54 -2.78 0.78
N LYS A 96 3.38 -1.78 0.50
CA LYS A 96 4.47 -1.35 1.39
C LYS A 96 3.96 -0.68 2.66
N THR A 97 2.83 0.03 2.58
CA THR A 97 2.27 0.79 3.71
C THR A 97 1.65 -0.13 4.77
N SER A 98 0.85 -1.13 4.37
CA SER A 98 0.24 -2.04 5.35
C SER A 98 1.29 -2.90 6.07
N VAL A 99 2.34 -3.33 5.35
CA VAL A 99 3.46 -4.06 5.94
C VAL A 99 4.22 -3.20 6.95
N ASN A 100 4.49 -1.93 6.65
CA ASN A 100 5.13 -1.02 7.60
C ASN A 100 4.24 -0.72 8.81
N LEU A 101 2.92 -0.53 8.60
CA LEU A 101 1.98 -0.35 9.71
C LEU A 101 1.94 -1.58 10.61
N LEU A 102 1.92 -2.79 10.03
CA LEU A 102 1.98 -4.05 10.78
C LEU A 102 3.24 -4.12 11.66
N ARG A 103 4.41 -3.73 11.11
CA ARG A 103 5.66 -3.68 11.88
C ARG A 103 5.58 -2.69 13.03
N VAL A 104 5.05 -1.49 12.79
CA VAL A 104 4.82 -0.48 13.85
C VAL A 104 3.94 -1.06 14.95
N ILE A 105 2.83 -1.72 14.61
CA ILE A 105 1.92 -2.33 15.59
C ILE A 105 2.67 -3.37 16.45
N PHE A 106 3.37 -4.32 15.83
CA PHE A 106 4.06 -5.37 16.58
C PHE A 106 5.27 -4.85 17.36
N GLU A 107 6.16 -4.12 16.69
CA GLU A 107 7.46 -3.76 17.26
C GLU A 107 7.36 -2.59 18.25
N ILE A 108 6.46 -1.62 18.02
CA ILE A 108 6.33 -0.43 18.87
C ILE A 108 5.21 -0.60 19.90
N PHE A 109 4.01 -0.99 19.48
CA PHE A 109 2.86 -1.04 20.39
C PHE A 109 2.79 -2.33 21.20
N LEU A 110 3.19 -3.46 20.62
CA LEU A 110 3.19 -4.75 21.33
C LEU A 110 4.58 -5.14 21.87
N ASN A 111 5.63 -4.42 21.49
CA ASN A 111 7.02 -4.74 21.83
C ASN A 111 7.40 -6.20 21.49
N LYS A 112 6.93 -6.69 20.34
CA LYS A 112 7.23 -8.02 19.80
C LYS A 112 7.80 -7.93 18.39
N LYS A 113 8.69 -8.86 18.06
CA LYS A 113 9.31 -8.94 16.73
C LYS A 113 9.10 -10.33 16.11
N PRO A 114 7.92 -10.59 15.52
CA PRO A 114 7.68 -11.85 14.83
C PRO A 114 8.56 -11.97 13.57
N GLU A 115 8.77 -13.21 13.12
CA GLU A 115 9.44 -13.49 11.86
C GLU A 115 8.51 -13.15 10.68
N TYR A 116 8.86 -12.14 9.88
CA TYR A 116 8.10 -11.75 8.69
C TYR A 116 8.56 -12.55 7.47
N LYS A 117 7.66 -13.29 6.82
CA LYS A 117 7.94 -14.08 5.61
C LYS A 117 7.07 -13.67 4.42
N PRO A 118 7.56 -13.81 3.19
CA PRO A 118 6.72 -13.67 2.01
C PRO A 118 5.56 -14.67 2.04
N PHE A 119 4.35 -14.22 1.70
CA PHE A 119 3.16 -15.08 1.68
C PHE A 119 3.32 -16.30 0.78
N GLU A 120 4.07 -16.18 -0.31
CA GLU A 120 4.34 -17.29 -1.24
C GLU A 120 5.22 -18.39 -0.63
N SER A 121 5.85 -18.15 0.52
CA SER A 121 6.59 -19.18 1.27
C SER A 121 5.72 -19.99 2.23
N LEU A 122 4.42 -19.69 2.30
CA LEU A 122 3.46 -20.48 3.07
C LEU A 122 3.31 -21.84 2.39
N LYS A 123 3.91 -22.88 2.98
CA LYS A 123 3.68 -24.27 2.60
C LYS A 123 2.48 -24.78 3.39
N ASN A 124 1.53 -25.41 2.71
CA ASN A 124 0.44 -26.18 3.34
C ASN A 124 0.99 -27.38 4.10
#